data_AF-A0A3A4VP03-F1
#
_entry.id   AF-A0A3A4VP03-F1
#
_cell.length_a   1.000
_cell.length_b   1.000
_cell.length_c   1.000
_cell.angle_alpha   90.00
_cell.angle_beta   90.00
_cell.angle_gamma   90.00
#
_symmetry.space_group_name_H-M   'P 1'
#
loop_
_entity.id
_entity.type
_entity.pdbx_description
1 polymer ?
#
loop_
_entity_poly.entity_id
_entity_poly.type
_entity_poly.pdbx_seq_one_letter_code
_entity_poly.pdbx_strand_id
1 'polypeptide(L)'
;MAKPKVASDWLCGCAGCHMSFLDIDERIVKLVELVDLRSTPITDLKHPDASGVDVGILEGGINNSANEEVAKMMRKRSKILVALGDCAVFGGVPAMRNFFTIEESLRRAYIETESTDSNGLIPSNPELATMTRVRAIHEVVPVDIYIPGCPPDADIIFYALSELAEGRIPDLKNEKLMWN
;
A
#
# COMPACT_ATOMS: atom_id res chain seq x y z
N MET A 1 26.97 7.98 -7.81
CA MET A 1 26.48 7.37 -6.57
C MET A 1 25.67 6.14 -6.92
N ALA A 2 25.57 5.15 -6.03
CA ALA A 2 24.66 4.01 -6.24
C ALA A 2 23.21 4.52 -6.20
N LYS A 3 22.34 4.01 -7.07
CA LYS A 3 20.92 4.36 -7.08
C LYS A 3 20.27 3.87 -5.77
N PRO A 4 19.40 4.66 -5.12
CA PRO A 4 18.65 4.20 -3.96
C PRO A 4 17.72 3.05 -4.36
N LYS A 5 17.66 2.05 -3.49
CA LYS A 5 16.79 0.89 -3.64
C LYS A 5 15.40 1.22 -3.16
N VAL A 6 14.41 0.99 -4.02
CA VAL A 6 13.00 1.25 -3.72
C VAL A 6 12.19 -0.03 -3.87
N ALA A 7 11.38 -0.35 -2.87
CA ALA A 7 10.40 -1.43 -2.93
C ALA A 7 9.00 -0.89 -2.65
N SER A 8 7.98 -1.53 -3.22
CA SER A 8 6.58 -1.22 -2.93
C SER A 8 5.73 -2.48 -2.82
N ASP A 9 4.55 -2.37 -2.19
CA ASP A 9 3.56 -3.45 -2.17
C ASP A 9 2.13 -2.94 -2.01
N TRP A 10 1.14 -3.80 -2.31
CA TRP A 10 -0.30 -3.55 -2.18
C TRP A 10 -0.86 -4.36 -1.02
N LEU A 11 -1.48 -3.68 -0.06
CA LEU A 11 -2.17 -4.32 1.06
C LEU A 11 -3.69 -4.35 0.80
N CYS A 12 -4.50 -3.94 1.77
CA CYS A 12 -5.93 -3.73 1.59
C CYS A 12 -6.18 -2.41 0.82
N GLY A 13 -5.94 -2.44 -0.50
CA GLY A 13 -6.12 -1.31 -1.41
C GLY A 13 -6.78 -1.74 -2.73
N CYS A 14 -6.93 -0.80 -3.65
CA CYS A 14 -7.50 -1.03 -4.98
C CYS A 14 -6.47 -1.03 -6.11
N ALA A 15 -5.17 -0.93 -5.78
CA ALA A 15 -4.05 -0.69 -6.70
C ALA A 15 -4.07 0.68 -7.39
N GLY A 16 -5.03 1.54 -7.07
CA GLY A 16 -5.18 2.87 -7.68
C GLY A 16 -3.98 3.79 -7.43
N CYS A 17 -3.29 3.67 -6.29
CA CYS A 17 -2.12 4.52 -6.04
C CYS A 17 -0.92 4.06 -6.89
N HIS A 18 -0.80 2.77 -7.16
CA HIS A 18 0.18 2.27 -8.14
C HIS A 18 -0.19 2.60 -9.58
N MET A 19 -1.48 2.66 -9.92
CA MET A 19 -1.87 3.18 -11.23
C MET A 19 -1.51 4.66 -11.36
N SER A 20 -1.79 5.48 -10.34
CA SER A 20 -1.36 6.89 -10.36
C SER A 20 0.17 7.06 -10.35
N PHE A 21 0.91 6.12 -9.77
CA PHE A 21 2.37 6.06 -9.93
C PHE A 21 2.78 5.78 -11.38
N LEU A 22 2.02 4.95 -12.11
CA LEU A 22 2.25 4.69 -13.54
C LEU A 22 1.76 5.83 -14.44
N ASP A 23 0.80 6.63 -13.99
CA ASP A 23 0.33 7.87 -14.64
C ASP A 23 1.38 9.00 -14.63
N ILE A 24 2.61 8.72 -14.16
CA ILE A 24 3.76 9.59 -14.47
C ILE A 24 4.20 9.47 -15.93
N ASP A 25 3.60 8.55 -16.69
CA ASP A 25 3.77 8.34 -18.13
C ASP A 25 5.25 8.13 -18.52
N GLU A 26 5.76 8.88 -19.49
CA GLU A 26 7.14 8.76 -19.97
C GLU A 26 8.18 9.08 -18.88
N ARG A 27 7.79 9.75 -17.79
CA ARG A 27 8.69 10.05 -16.67
C ARG A 27 9.11 8.78 -15.93
N ILE A 28 8.44 7.64 -16.12
CA ILE A 28 8.90 6.36 -15.60
C ILE A 28 10.30 6.00 -16.12
N VAL A 29 10.63 6.37 -17.37
CA VAL A 29 11.95 6.16 -17.97
C VAL A 29 13.02 6.95 -17.21
N LYS A 30 12.72 8.19 -16.83
CA LYS A 30 13.62 9.00 -16.00
C LYS A 30 13.72 8.44 -14.59
N LEU A 31 12.61 7.98 -14.02
CA LEU A 31 12.60 7.43 -12.66
C LEU A 31 13.53 6.21 -12.54
N VAL A 32 13.49 5.27 -13.49
CA VAL A 32 14.36 4.09 -13.45
C VAL A 32 15.84 4.42 -13.68
N GLU A 33 16.16 5.61 -14.20
CA GLU A 33 17.53 6.14 -14.21
C GLU A 33 17.96 6.64 -12.82
N LEU A 34 17.03 7.10 -12.00
CA LEU A 34 17.28 7.66 -10.67
C LEU A 34 17.27 6.59 -9.56
N VAL A 35 16.43 5.57 -9.66
CA VAL A 35 16.25 4.56 -8.59
C VAL A 35 16.50 3.13 -9.08
N ASP A 36 16.83 2.23 -8.15
CA ASP A 36 16.84 0.78 -8.37
C ASP A 36 15.52 0.19 -7.84
N LEU A 37 14.55 -0.02 -8.75
CA LEU A 37 13.27 -0.64 -8.40
C LEU A 37 13.47 -2.13 -8.09
N ARG A 38 13.13 -2.51 -6.86
CA ARG A 38 13.27 -3.86 -6.32
C ARG A 38 11.91 -4.57 -6.40
N SER A 39 11.49 -5.20 -5.29
CA SER A 39 10.17 -5.81 -5.14
C SER A 39 9.08 -4.76 -5.28
N THR A 40 8.22 -4.94 -6.25
CA THR A 40 6.99 -4.18 -6.45
C THR A 40 6.01 -5.09 -7.20
N PRO A 41 4.69 -4.91 -7.09
CA PRO A 41 3.73 -5.74 -7.80
C PRO A 41 3.86 -5.71 -9.34
N ILE A 42 4.62 -4.75 -9.89
CA ILE A 42 4.95 -4.65 -11.32
C ILE A 42 6.32 -5.26 -11.69
N THR A 43 7.02 -5.90 -10.75
CA THR A 43 8.26 -6.65 -10.99
C THR A 43 8.13 -8.09 -10.48
N ASP A 44 9.10 -8.94 -10.82
CA ASP A 44 9.06 -10.37 -10.44
C ASP A 44 9.59 -10.66 -9.03
N LEU A 45 10.29 -9.72 -8.39
CA LEU A 45 10.80 -9.89 -7.04
C LEU A 45 9.64 -9.89 -6.04
N LYS A 46 9.61 -10.88 -5.15
CA LYS A 46 8.46 -11.13 -4.27
C LYS A 46 8.52 -10.41 -2.93
N HIS A 47 9.71 -10.04 -2.48
CA HIS A 47 9.93 -9.38 -1.19
C HIS A 47 11.04 -8.33 -1.30
N PRO A 48 10.97 -7.25 -0.50
CA PRO A 48 12.09 -6.31 -0.38
C PRO A 48 13.38 -7.06 0.00
N ASP A 49 14.51 -6.59 -0.52
CA ASP A 49 15.84 -7.22 -0.33
C ASP A 49 16.07 -7.58 1.15
N ALA A 50 16.56 -8.80 1.43
CA ALA A 50 16.82 -9.23 2.80
C ALA A 50 17.89 -8.37 3.51
N SER A 51 18.80 -7.76 2.74
CA SER A 51 19.79 -6.79 3.21
C SER A 51 19.24 -5.38 3.43
N GLY A 52 17.98 -5.13 3.05
CA GLY A 52 17.29 -3.85 3.19
C GLY A 52 17.25 -3.00 1.91
N VAL A 53 16.31 -2.07 1.90
CA VAL A 53 16.07 -1.05 0.87
C VAL A 53 16.09 0.35 1.50
N ASP A 54 16.32 1.37 0.68
CA ASP A 54 16.36 2.75 1.15
C ASP A 54 14.95 3.28 1.38
N VAL A 55 14.02 2.97 0.48
CA VAL A 55 12.60 3.37 0.58
C VAL A 55 11.70 2.16 0.39
N GLY A 56 10.83 1.92 1.36
CA GLY A 56 9.68 1.03 1.25
C GLY A 56 8.40 1.85 1.12
N ILE A 57 7.52 1.46 0.21
CA ILE A 57 6.24 2.14 -0.05
C ILE A 57 5.12 1.12 0.12
N LEU A 58 4.11 1.46 0.91
CA LEU A 58 2.94 0.61 1.08
C LEU A 58 1.68 1.38 0.68
N GLU A 59 0.96 0.84 -0.29
CA GLU A 59 -0.42 1.24 -0.58
C GLU A 59 -1.39 0.32 0.16
N GLY A 60 -2.53 0.86 0.57
CA GLY A 60 -3.61 0.09 1.17
C GLY A 60 -3.51 -0.01 2.69
N GLY A 61 -4.66 -0.28 3.33
CA GLY A 61 -4.72 -0.52 4.78
C GLY A 61 -4.38 -1.96 5.14
N ILE A 62 -4.63 -2.36 6.38
CA ILE A 62 -4.39 -3.72 6.88
C ILE A 62 -5.73 -4.31 7.30
N ASN A 63 -6.21 -5.35 6.61
CA ASN A 63 -7.50 -6.00 6.94
C ASN A 63 -7.40 -7.49 7.26
N ASN A 64 -6.20 -8.08 7.18
CA ASN A 64 -5.96 -9.49 7.46
C ASN A 64 -4.52 -9.74 7.93
N SER A 65 -4.23 -10.95 8.37
CA SER A 65 -2.92 -11.36 8.88
C SER A 65 -1.80 -11.29 7.85
N ALA A 66 -2.07 -11.57 6.57
CA ALA A 66 -1.07 -11.49 5.51
C ALA A 66 -0.64 -10.04 5.24
N ASN A 67 -1.59 -9.09 5.22
CA ASN A 67 -1.25 -7.66 5.11
C ASN A 67 -0.37 -7.20 6.27
N GLU A 68 -0.68 -7.66 7.49
CA GLU A 68 0.10 -7.32 8.68
C GLU A 68 1.54 -7.88 8.60
N GLU A 69 1.72 -9.10 8.08
CA GLU A 69 3.04 -9.69 7.83
C GLU A 69 3.83 -8.87 6.81
N VAL A 70 3.23 -8.52 5.67
CA VAL A 70 3.88 -7.70 4.63
C VAL A 70 4.28 -6.34 5.19
N ALA A 71 3.40 -5.66 5.94
CA ALA A 71 3.70 -4.35 6.54
C ALA A 71 4.89 -4.43 7.51
N LYS A 72 4.93 -5.44 8.38
CA LYS A 72 6.04 -5.68 9.32
C LYS A 72 7.33 -6.01 8.58
N MET A 73 7.27 -6.81 7.52
CA MET A 73 8.43 -7.17 6.69
C MET A 73 9.01 -5.95 5.98
N MET A 74 8.16 -5.16 5.32
CA MET A 74 8.56 -3.94 4.64
C MET A 74 9.18 -2.95 5.63
N ARG A 75 8.55 -2.70 6.78
CA ARG A 75 9.12 -1.83 7.82
C ARG A 75 10.49 -2.29 8.29
N LYS A 76 10.66 -3.58 8.56
CA LYS A 76 11.94 -4.16 9.03
C LYS A 76 13.06 -4.01 8.00
N ARG A 77 12.72 -4.01 6.71
CA ARG A 77 13.68 -3.96 5.59
C ARG A 77 13.80 -2.59 4.94
N SER A 78 13.13 -1.56 5.44
CA SER A 78 13.16 -0.22 4.84
C SER A 78 13.75 0.81 5.80
N LYS A 79 14.69 1.63 5.32
CA LYS A 79 15.18 2.79 6.08
C LYS A 79 14.07 3.83 6.25
N ILE A 80 13.38 4.16 5.16
CA ILE A 80 12.21 5.04 5.13
C ILE A 80 10.99 4.21 4.70
N LEU A 81 9.89 4.29 5.45
CA LEU A 81 8.59 3.71 5.09
C LEU A 81 7.60 4.82 4.75
N VAL A 82 7.02 4.74 3.56
CA VAL A 82 5.99 5.65 3.04
C VAL A 82 4.64 4.96 3.06
N ALA A 83 3.64 5.59 3.69
CA ALA A 83 2.23 5.23 3.51
C ALA A 83 1.66 6.03 2.32
N LEU A 84 1.28 5.32 1.26
CA LEU A 84 0.81 5.91 0.01
C LEU A 84 -0.70 5.72 -0.16
N GLY A 85 -1.42 6.83 -0.21
CA GLY A 85 -2.86 6.92 -0.41
C GLY A 85 -3.71 6.79 0.85
N ASP A 86 -4.96 7.22 0.76
CA ASP A 86 -5.88 7.33 1.90
C ASP A 86 -6.17 5.99 2.58
N CYS A 87 -6.14 4.88 1.84
CA CYS A 87 -6.23 3.56 2.43
C CYS A 87 -5.06 3.27 3.38
N ALA A 88 -3.84 3.65 3.02
CA ALA A 88 -2.66 3.44 3.85
C ALA A 88 -2.60 4.43 5.02
N VAL A 89 -2.96 5.70 4.76
CA VAL A 89 -2.87 6.79 5.73
C VAL A 89 -4.01 6.75 6.76
N PHE A 90 -5.25 6.51 6.31
CA PHE A 90 -6.47 6.63 7.12
C PHE A 90 -7.33 5.35 7.18
N GLY A 91 -6.99 4.30 6.41
CA GLY A 91 -7.80 3.09 6.25
C GLY A 91 -8.74 3.11 5.04
N GLY A 92 -9.09 4.30 4.54
CA GLY A 92 -9.83 4.54 3.30
C GLY A 92 -11.23 3.92 3.23
N VAL A 93 -11.76 3.75 2.02
CA VAL A 93 -13.08 3.13 1.77
C VAL A 93 -13.20 1.73 2.42
N PRO A 94 -12.19 0.84 2.39
CA PRO A 94 -12.29 -0.45 3.05
C PRO A 94 -12.62 -0.37 4.54
N ALA A 95 -12.20 0.71 5.23
CA ALA A 95 -12.49 0.91 6.65
C ALA A 95 -13.97 1.12 6.96
N MET A 96 -14.82 1.43 5.97
CA MET A 96 -16.28 1.44 6.15
C MET A 96 -16.82 0.08 6.59
N ARG A 97 -16.13 -1.02 6.29
CA ARG A 97 -16.49 -2.35 6.80
C ARG A 97 -16.43 -2.43 8.33
N ASN A 98 -15.66 -1.56 8.99
CA ASN A 98 -15.55 -1.54 10.45
C ASN A 98 -16.84 -1.09 11.17
N PHE A 99 -17.86 -0.59 10.45
CA PHE A 99 -19.20 -0.36 11.01
C PHE A 99 -19.98 -1.66 11.26
N PHE A 100 -19.48 -2.80 10.76
CA PHE A 100 -20.06 -4.12 10.92
C PHE A 100 -19.04 -5.08 11.53
N THR A 101 -19.51 -6.23 12.01
CA THR A 101 -18.62 -7.31 12.40
C THR A 101 -18.01 -7.99 11.18
N ILE A 102 -16.86 -8.64 11.38
CA ILE A 102 -16.21 -9.45 10.34
C ILE A 102 -17.15 -10.58 9.89
N GLU A 103 -17.84 -11.22 10.83
CA GLU A 103 -18.79 -12.30 10.56
C GLU A 103 -19.94 -11.83 9.68
N GLU A 104 -20.60 -10.71 10.02
CA GLU A 104 -21.67 -10.13 9.21
C GLU A 104 -21.19 -9.80 7.79
N SER A 105 -19.97 -9.26 7.66
CA SER A 105 -19.38 -8.91 6.37
C SER A 105 -19.15 -10.16 5.51
N LEU A 106 -18.58 -11.22 6.09
CA LEU A 106 -18.30 -12.48 5.39
C LEU A 106 -19.60 -13.22 5.04
N ARG A 107 -20.58 -13.24 5.95
CA ARG A 107 -21.89 -13.84 5.71
C ARG A 107 -22.62 -13.14 4.57
N ARG A 108 -22.57 -11.80 4.53
CA ARG A 108 -23.12 -11.03 3.41
C ARG A 108 -22.44 -11.38 2.08
N ALA A 109 -21.11 -11.48 2.07
CA ALA A 109 -20.34 -11.71 0.85
C ALA A 109 -20.41 -13.14 0.29
N TYR A 110 -20.54 -14.15 1.15
CA TYR A 110 -20.40 -15.56 0.74
C TYR A 110 -21.67 -16.42 0.92
N ILE A 111 -22.71 -15.91 1.59
CA ILE A 111 -23.94 -16.66 1.87
C ILE A 111 -25.19 -15.88 1.44
N GLU A 112 -25.30 -14.60 1.79
CA GLU A 112 -26.56 -13.85 1.64
C GLU A 112 -26.69 -13.06 0.34
N THR A 113 -25.65 -12.95 -0.47
CA THR A 113 -25.77 -12.30 -1.78
C THR A 113 -26.73 -13.08 -2.67
N GLU A 114 -27.55 -12.35 -3.43
CA GLU A 114 -28.70 -12.88 -4.15
C GLU A 114 -28.31 -13.87 -5.25
N SER A 115 -27.06 -13.77 -5.74
CA SER A 115 -26.47 -14.67 -6.74
C SER A 115 -25.73 -15.86 -6.15
N THR A 116 -25.67 -16.01 -4.83
CA THR A 116 -24.98 -17.13 -4.19
C THR A 116 -25.84 -18.38 -4.21
N ASP A 117 -25.25 -19.50 -4.62
CA ASP A 117 -25.92 -20.80 -4.63
C ASP A 117 -26.38 -21.21 -3.22
N SER A 118 -27.38 -22.07 -3.15
CA SER A 118 -27.95 -22.55 -1.87
C SER A 118 -26.95 -23.24 -0.94
N ASN A 119 -25.77 -23.63 -1.45
CA ASN A 119 -24.70 -24.28 -0.71
C ASN A 119 -23.55 -23.30 -0.36
N GLY A 120 -23.77 -22.00 -0.39
CA GLY A 120 -22.79 -20.98 -0.01
C GLY A 120 -22.27 -21.17 1.42
N LEU A 121 -20.96 -21.00 1.59
CA LEU A 121 -20.25 -21.16 2.86
C LEU A 121 -19.15 -20.10 2.97
N ILE A 122 -18.87 -19.65 4.20
CA ILE A 122 -17.71 -18.79 4.45
C ILE A 122 -16.43 -19.63 4.27
N PRO A 123 -15.47 -19.21 3.42
CA PRO A 123 -14.21 -19.93 3.25
C PRO A 123 -13.40 -20.02 4.54
N SER A 124 -12.89 -21.20 4.88
CA SER A 124 -12.19 -21.47 6.15
C SER A 124 -10.93 -22.34 6.01
N ASN A 125 -10.33 -22.41 4.81
CA ASN A 125 -9.10 -23.16 4.59
C ASN A 125 -7.94 -22.52 5.40
N PRO A 126 -7.08 -23.29 6.09
CA PRO A 126 -5.94 -22.77 6.84
C PRO A 126 -4.95 -21.89 6.03
N GLU A 127 -4.90 -22.04 4.71
CA GLU A 127 -4.08 -21.20 3.82
C GLU A 127 -4.62 -19.76 3.68
N LEU A 128 -5.87 -19.51 4.07
CA LEU A 128 -6.46 -18.19 4.02
C LEU A 128 -5.98 -17.33 5.19
N ALA A 129 -5.69 -16.06 4.90
CA ALA A 129 -5.34 -15.09 5.93
C ALA A 129 -6.52 -14.86 6.90
N THR A 130 -6.20 -14.68 8.18
CA THR A 130 -7.19 -14.35 9.21
C THR A 130 -7.61 -12.89 9.07
N MET A 131 -8.90 -12.66 8.87
CA MET A 131 -9.47 -11.31 8.77
C MET A 131 -9.35 -10.55 10.10
N THR A 132 -9.07 -9.25 10.02
CA THR A 132 -9.05 -8.31 11.15
C THR A 132 -9.98 -7.12 10.87
N ARG A 133 -10.17 -6.22 11.84
CA ARG A 133 -10.67 -4.88 11.52
C ARG A 133 -9.68 -4.20 10.57
N VAL A 134 -10.17 -3.34 9.69
CA VAL A 134 -9.32 -2.54 8.82
C VAL A 134 -8.59 -1.50 9.67
N ARG A 135 -7.28 -1.36 9.46
CA ARG A 135 -6.40 -0.41 10.15
C ARG A 135 -5.58 0.37 9.12
N ALA A 136 -5.23 1.61 9.44
CA ALA A 136 -4.18 2.32 8.74
C ALA A 136 -2.81 1.69 9.04
N ILE A 137 -1.80 1.94 8.20
CA ILE A 137 -0.48 1.31 8.36
C ILE A 137 0.19 1.72 9.68
N HIS A 138 0.05 2.99 10.07
CA HIS A 138 0.68 3.53 11.27
C HIS A 138 0.15 2.92 12.57
N GLU A 139 -1.03 2.28 12.55
CA GLU A 139 -1.56 1.53 13.70
C GLU A 139 -0.84 0.19 13.92
N VAL A 140 -0.01 -0.25 12.95
CA VAL A 140 0.66 -1.57 12.98
C VAL A 140 2.18 -1.45 12.94
N VAL A 141 2.72 -0.50 12.18
CA VAL A 141 4.17 -0.24 12.08
C VAL A 141 4.46 1.27 12.03
N PRO A 142 5.62 1.73 12.53
CA PRO A 142 6.00 3.14 12.39
C PRO A 142 6.15 3.55 10.92
N VAL A 143 5.53 4.66 10.54
CA VAL A 143 5.59 5.25 9.19
C VAL A 143 6.34 6.58 9.26
N ASP A 144 7.23 6.81 8.29
CA ASP A 144 8.08 8.00 8.26
C ASP A 144 7.45 9.13 7.42
N ILE A 145 6.77 8.78 6.32
CA ILE A 145 6.17 9.74 5.38
C ILE A 145 4.75 9.29 5.03
N TYR A 146 3.83 10.26 4.98
CA TYR A 146 2.43 10.03 4.61
C TYR A 146 2.11 10.84 3.35
N ILE A 147 1.61 10.17 2.32
CA ILE A 147 1.18 10.80 1.07
C ILE A 147 -0.31 10.49 0.90
N PRO A 148 -1.23 11.36 1.37
CA PRO A 148 -2.68 11.15 1.22
C PRO A 148 -3.16 11.38 -0.22
N GLY A 149 -4.41 10.98 -0.49
CA GLY A 149 -5.09 11.00 -1.79
C GLY A 149 -5.66 9.62 -2.18
N CYS A 150 -6.75 9.59 -2.95
CA CYS A 150 -7.42 8.35 -3.36
C CYS A 150 -7.69 8.26 -4.87
N PRO A 151 -6.65 8.11 -5.72
CA PRO A 151 -5.22 8.04 -5.36
C PRO A 151 -4.57 9.43 -5.23
N PRO A 152 -3.37 9.53 -4.63
CA PRO A 152 -2.57 10.76 -4.68
C PRO A 152 -2.23 11.11 -6.13
N ASP A 153 -2.19 12.40 -6.46
CA ASP A 153 -1.86 12.86 -7.81
C ASP A 153 -0.47 12.39 -8.28
N ALA A 154 -0.35 12.02 -9.56
CA ALA A 154 0.88 11.51 -10.17
C ALA A 154 2.07 12.48 -10.02
N ASP A 155 1.84 13.79 -10.10
CA ASP A 155 2.89 14.79 -9.92
C ASP A 155 3.38 14.87 -8.47
N ILE A 156 2.48 14.66 -7.50
CA ILE A 156 2.84 14.57 -6.08
C ILE A 156 3.68 13.31 -5.83
N ILE A 157 3.28 12.17 -6.38
CA ILE A 157 4.04 10.92 -6.28
C ILE A 157 5.42 11.10 -6.91
N PHE A 158 5.50 11.64 -8.13
CA PHE A 158 6.76 11.88 -8.84
C PHE A 158 7.68 12.82 -8.05
N TYR A 159 7.14 13.91 -7.49
CA TYR A 159 7.88 14.83 -6.63
C TYR A 159 8.45 14.10 -5.41
N ALA A 160 7.62 13.36 -4.68
CA ALA A 160 8.04 12.67 -3.47
C ALA A 160 9.14 11.63 -3.75
N LEU A 161 9.00 10.85 -4.82
CA LEU A 161 9.99 9.85 -5.21
C LEU A 161 11.30 10.48 -5.70
N SER A 162 11.23 11.61 -6.41
CA SER A 162 12.42 12.34 -6.88
C SER A 162 13.21 12.93 -5.71
N GLU A 163 12.54 13.54 -4.73
CA GLU A 163 13.21 14.04 -3.51
C GLU A 163 13.90 12.90 -2.76
N LEU A 164 13.20 11.78 -2.56
CA LEU A 164 13.76 10.60 -1.90
C LEU A 164 14.93 9.99 -2.68
N ALA A 165 14.85 9.99 -4.01
CA ALA A 165 15.92 9.50 -4.87
C ALA A 165 17.21 10.34 -4.72
N GLU A 166 17.06 11.62 -4.43
CA GLU A 166 18.16 12.55 -4.16
C GLU A 166 18.55 12.60 -2.67
N GLY A 167 17.98 11.73 -1.83
CA GLY A 167 18.27 11.64 -0.40
C GLY A 167 17.65 12.75 0.45
N ARG A 168 16.65 13.46 -0.07
CA ARG A 168 15.89 14.49 0.64
C ARG A 168 14.55 13.94 1.12
N ILE A 169 14.09 14.45 2.26
CA ILE A 169 12.72 14.20 2.73
C ILE A 169 11.79 15.19 2.01
N PRO A 170 10.75 14.73 1.30
CA PRO A 170 9.85 15.60 0.55
C PRO A 170 9.07 16.55 1.47
N ASP A 171 8.99 17.83 1.08
CA ASP A 171 8.19 18.83 1.80
C ASP A 171 6.76 18.85 1.25
N LEU A 172 5.89 18.02 1.85
CA LEU A 172 4.49 17.86 1.46
C LEU A 172 3.65 18.96 2.14
N LYS A 173 3.48 20.09 1.45
CA LYS A 173 2.67 21.24 1.91
C LYS A 173 1.84 21.82 0.77
N ASN A 174 0.77 22.53 1.14
CA ASN A 174 -0.10 23.26 0.20
C ASN A 174 -0.58 22.33 -0.93
N GLU A 175 -0.34 22.72 -2.19
CA GLU A 175 -0.72 21.97 -3.39
C GLU A 175 -0.11 20.57 -3.48
N LYS A 176 0.92 20.27 -2.67
CA LYS A 176 1.58 18.96 -2.61
C LYS A 176 1.06 18.07 -1.48
N LEU A 177 0.02 18.50 -0.77
CA LEU A 177 -0.65 17.74 0.29
C LEU A 177 -2.16 17.84 0.07
N MET A 178 -2.71 16.90 -0.69
CA MET A 178 -4.12 16.84 -1.06
C MET A 178 -4.73 15.49 -0.64
N TRP A 179 -6.00 15.49 -0.27
CA TRP A 179 -6.75 14.28 0.18
C TRP A 179 -8.20 14.27 -0.34
N ASN A 180 -8.48 15.13 -1.30
CA ASN A 180 -9.77 15.33 -1.93
C ASN A 180 -10.04 14.36 -3.06
#